data_AF-A0A6A4IDB3-F1
#
_entry.id   AF-A0A6A4IDB3-F1
#
_cell.length_a   1.000
_cell.length_b   1.000
_cell.length_c   1.000
_cell.angle_alpha   90.00
_cell.angle_beta   90.00
_cell.angle_gamma   90.00
#
_symmetry.space_group_name_H-M   'P 1'
#
loop_
_entity.id
_entity.type
_entity.pdbx_description
1 polymer ?
#
loop_
_entity_poly.entity_id
_entity_poly.type
_entity_poly.pdbx_seq_one_letter_code
_entity_poly.pdbx_strand_id
1 'polypeptide(L)'
;MELVTDSNGKKKFKLTDEKKVQILHYDLGWEKMEDMSANVILQALMDISEEDIVKAAKKTADELTTQEHGAIAMDLLEQCIGKEAFKSLPDSEAQLLHLFIFVGCGAHKSLNAFWYGVVKMCETWNGQKS
;
A
#
# COMPACT_ATOMS: atom_id res chain seq x y z
N MET A 1 -0.52 -14.99 28.35
CA MET A 1 -0.96 -13.65 27.93
C MET A 1 -1.36 -13.78 26.47
N GLU A 2 -2.66 -13.88 26.18
CA GLU A 2 -3.14 -13.88 24.79
C GLU A 2 -2.76 -12.54 24.17
N LEU A 3 -2.01 -12.56 23.06
CA LEU A 3 -1.91 -11.40 22.19
C LEU A 3 -3.29 -11.21 21.56
N VAL A 4 -4.15 -10.48 22.27
CA VAL A 4 -5.41 -9.98 21.73
C VAL A 4 -5.05 -8.95 20.67
N THR A 5 -4.75 -9.40 19.45
CA THR A 5 -5.10 -8.60 18.28
C THR A 5 -6.61 -8.74 18.18
N ASP A 6 -7.34 -7.81 18.80
CA ASP A 6 -8.77 -7.67 18.54
C ASP A 6 -8.99 -7.51 17.02
N SER A 7 -10.22 -7.73 16.55
CA SER A 7 -10.57 -7.55 15.14
C SER A 7 -10.14 -6.19 14.57
N ASN A 8 -10.01 -5.17 15.43
CA ASN A 8 -9.50 -3.85 15.09
C ASN A 8 -7.99 -3.84 14.77
N GLY A 9 -7.16 -4.58 15.51
CA GLY A 9 -5.72 -4.69 15.24
C GLY A 9 -5.43 -5.30 13.87
N LYS A 10 -6.11 -6.41 13.53
CA LYS A 10 -5.98 -7.05 12.20
C LYS A 10 -6.47 -6.13 11.07
N LYS A 11 -7.59 -5.43 11.28
CA LYS A 11 -8.12 -4.46 10.32
C LYS A 11 -7.16 -3.29 10.09
N LYS A 12 -6.59 -2.72 11.15
CA LYS A 12 -5.61 -1.62 11.06
C LYS A 12 -4.32 -2.05 10.36
N PHE A 13 -3.85 -3.28 10.61
CA PHE A 13 -2.70 -3.83 9.92
C PHE A 13 -2.95 -3.95 8.41
N LYS A 14 -4.09 -4.53 8.03
CA LYS A 14 -4.51 -4.64 6.63
C LYS A 14 -4.63 -3.29 5.93
N LEU A 15 -5.27 -2.30 6.56
CA LEU A 15 -5.36 -0.94 6.02
C LEU A 15 -3.98 -0.28 5.84
N THR A 16 -3.06 -0.55 6.77
CA THR A 16 -1.68 -0.03 6.68
C THR A 16 -0.93 -0.65 5.52
N ASP A 17 -1.07 -1.97 5.33
CA ASP A 17 -0.48 -2.71 4.23
C ASP A 17 -1.03 -2.24 2.87
N GLU A 18 -2.35 -2.15 2.74
CA GLU A 18 -3.03 -1.61 1.55
C GLU A 18 -2.55 -0.19 1.22
N LYS A 19 -2.46 0.69 2.23
CA LYS A 19 -2.02 2.08 2.01
C LYS A 19 -0.55 2.16 1.57
N LYS A 20 0.29 1.31 2.15
CA LYS A 20 1.71 1.21 1.81
C LYS A 20 1.91 0.73 0.37
N VAL A 21 1.14 -0.27 -0.07
CA VAL A 21 1.14 -0.74 -1.47
C VAL A 21 0.64 0.35 -2.43
N GLN A 22 -0.40 1.09 -2.04
CA GLN A 22 -0.88 2.22 -2.84
C GLN A 22 0.19 3.30 -3.01
N ILE A 23 0.94 3.63 -1.96
CA ILE A 23 2.03 4.62 -2.04
C ILE A 23 3.14 4.11 -2.98
N LEU A 24 3.51 2.83 -2.87
CA LEU A 24 4.49 2.24 -3.80
C LEU A 24 4.05 2.37 -5.26
N HIS A 25 2.81 2.00 -5.58
CA HIS A 25 2.32 2.14 -6.95
C HIS A 25 2.25 3.60 -7.39
N TYR A 26 1.92 4.52 -6.48
CA TYR A 26 1.96 5.94 -6.80
C TYR A 26 3.37 6.37 -7.23
N ASP A 27 4.37 6.05 -6.42
CA ASP A 27 5.78 6.42 -6.66
C ASP A 27 6.30 5.79 -7.96
N LEU A 28 6.09 4.49 -8.15
CA LEU A 28 6.48 3.79 -9.38
C LEU A 28 5.72 4.29 -10.61
N GLY A 29 4.46 4.68 -10.44
CA GLY A 29 3.64 5.25 -11.51
C GLY A 29 4.21 6.56 -12.00
N TRP A 30 4.55 7.46 -11.06
CA TRP A 30 5.22 8.72 -11.34
C TRP A 30 6.56 8.52 -12.06
N GLU A 31 7.44 7.70 -11.50
CA GLU A 31 8.74 7.40 -12.12
C GLU A 31 8.56 6.84 -13.54
N LYS A 32 7.61 5.91 -13.71
CA LYS A 32 7.39 5.29 -15.02
C LYS A 32 6.83 6.27 -16.06
N MET A 33 5.99 7.21 -15.65
CA MET A 33 5.42 8.21 -16.54
C MET A 33 6.47 9.17 -17.11
N GLU A 34 7.57 9.44 -16.38
CA GLU A 34 8.67 10.28 -16.90
C GLU A 34 9.30 9.70 -18.17
N ASP A 35 9.33 8.37 -18.29
CA ASP A 35 9.87 7.65 -19.45
C ASP A 35 8.83 7.39 -20.56
N MET A 36 7.54 7.66 -20.30
CA MET A 36 6.46 7.37 -21.23
C MET A 36 6.17 8.54 -22.16
N SER A 37 5.82 8.24 -23.40
CA SER A 37 5.32 9.28 -24.31
C SER A 37 3.92 9.75 -23.87
N ALA A 38 3.63 11.03 -24.10
CA ALA A 38 2.33 11.62 -23.79
C ALA A 38 1.15 10.86 -24.42
N ASN A 39 1.34 10.29 -25.63
CA ASN A 39 0.30 9.50 -26.29
C ASN A 39 -0.06 8.22 -25.52
N VAL A 40 0.93 7.55 -24.94
CA VAL A 40 0.69 6.32 -24.16
C VAL A 40 0.02 6.66 -22.84
N ILE A 41 0.41 7.77 -22.21
CA ILE A 41 -0.24 8.28 -21.00
C ILE A 41 -1.71 8.64 -21.28
N LEU A 42 -1.98 9.33 -22.39
CA LEU A 42 -3.34 9.67 -22.81
C LEU A 42 -4.19 8.43 -23.10
N GLN A 43 -3.63 7.41 -23.76
CA GLN A 43 -4.32 6.14 -23.98
C GLN A 43 -4.66 5.45 -22.65
N ALA A 44 -3.70 5.36 -21.73
CA ALA A 44 -3.92 4.78 -20.42
C ALA A 44 -4.99 5.54 -19.61
N LEU A 45 -5.05 6.88 -19.74
CA LEU A 45 -6.09 7.69 -19.11
C LEU A 45 -7.48 7.41 -19.73
N MET A 46 -7.56 7.22 -21.05
CA MET A 46 -8.80 6.89 -21.74
C MET A 46 -9.32 5.49 -21.41
N ASP A 47 -8.44 4.57 -21.01
CA ASP A 47 -8.81 3.22 -20.57
C ASP A 47 -9.41 3.19 -19.15
N ILE A 48 -9.36 4.31 -18.41
CA ILE A 48 -10.01 4.44 -17.10
C ILE A 48 -11.51 4.63 -17.30
N SER A 49 -12.29 3.69 -16.77
CA SER A 49 -13.74 3.72 -16.88
C SER A 49 -14.37 4.72 -15.91
N GLU A 50 -15.53 5.26 -16.28
CA GLU A 50 -16.32 6.11 -15.39
C GLU A 50 -16.72 5.35 -14.12
N GLU A 51 -17.01 4.05 -14.24
CA GLU A 51 -17.33 3.18 -13.13
C GLU A 51 -16.18 3.10 -12.10
N ASP A 52 -14.93 3.08 -12.57
CA ASP A 52 -13.76 3.06 -11.69
C ASP A 52 -13.58 4.39 -10.94
N ILE A 53 -13.84 5.52 -11.62
CA ILE A 53 -13.77 6.87 -11.03
C ILE A 53 -14.84 7.01 -9.93
N VAL A 54 -16.09 6.66 -10.23
CA VAL A 54 -17.22 6.71 -9.28
C VAL A 54 -16.96 5.80 -8.08
N LYS A 55 -16.44 4.59 -8.33
CA LYS A 55 -16.08 3.64 -7.28
C LYS A 55 -14.96 4.16 -6.37
N ALA A 56 -13.94 4.81 -6.93
CA ALA A 56 -12.86 5.43 -6.18
C ALA A 56 -13.35 6.63 -5.36
N ALA A 57 -14.26 7.43 -5.92
CA ALA A 57 -14.88 8.57 -5.26
C ALA A 57 -15.72 8.17 -4.04
N LYS A 58 -16.31 6.96 -4.05
CA LYS A 58 -17.36 6.52 -3.09
C LYS A 58 -18.56 7.48 -3.07
N LYS A 59 -18.84 8.09 -4.22
CA LYS A 59 -19.96 8.99 -4.48
C LYS A 59 -20.70 8.50 -5.72
N THR A 60 -21.83 9.13 -6.05
CA THR A 60 -22.47 8.99 -7.35
C THR A 60 -21.85 9.94 -8.39
N ALA A 61 -22.02 9.65 -9.68
CA ALA A 61 -21.48 10.48 -10.76
C ALA A 61 -22.00 11.93 -10.70
N ASP A 62 -23.27 12.11 -10.33
CA ASP A 62 -23.91 13.43 -10.24
C ASP A 62 -23.36 14.31 -9.10
N GLU A 63 -22.68 13.70 -8.13
CA GLU A 63 -22.08 14.38 -6.98
C GLU A 63 -20.61 14.78 -7.22
N LEU A 64 -20.05 14.41 -8.37
CA LEU A 64 -18.66 14.71 -8.71
C LEU A 64 -18.55 16.00 -9.50
N THR A 65 -17.75 16.93 -8.99
CA THR A 65 -17.33 18.08 -9.79
C THR A 65 -16.34 17.63 -10.87
N THR A 66 -16.24 18.38 -11.98
CA THR A 66 -15.25 18.11 -13.03
C THR A 66 -13.81 18.09 -12.48
N GLN A 67 -13.52 18.92 -11.47
CA GLN A 67 -12.21 18.95 -10.83
C GLN A 67 -11.94 17.69 -10.02
N GLU A 68 -12.89 17.23 -9.20
CA GLU A 68 -12.75 15.98 -8.44
C GLU A 68 -12.63 14.78 -9.38
N HIS A 69 -13.43 14.76 -10.44
CA HIS A 69 -13.39 13.73 -11.47
C HIS A 69 -12.00 13.63 -12.10
N GLY A 70 -11.46 14.76 -12.59
CA GLY A 70 -10.12 14.80 -13.17
C GLY A 70 -9.01 14.40 -12.19
N ALA A 71 -9.10 14.84 -10.93
CA ALA A 71 -8.13 14.45 -9.90
C ALA A 71 -8.15 12.94 -9.63
N ILE A 72 -9.34 12.35 -9.51
CA ILE A 72 -9.49 10.90 -9.28
C ILE A 72 -9.01 10.11 -10.49
N ALA A 73 -9.31 10.57 -11.71
CA ALA A 73 -8.84 9.92 -12.93
C ALA A 73 -7.30 9.91 -13.00
N MET A 74 -6.66 11.02 -12.63
CA MET A 74 -5.19 11.09 -12.55
C MET A 74 -4.61 10.19 -11.45
N ASP A 75 -5.21 10.17 -10.25
CA ASP A 75 -4.79 9.26 -9.18
C ASP A 75 -4.90 7.79 -9.63
N LEU A 76 -5.99 7.42 -10.32
CA LEU A 76 -6.19 6.07 -10.84
C LEU A 76 -5.19 5.72 -11.95
N LEU A 77 -4.87 6.67 -12.82
CA LEU A 77 -3.87 6.53 -13.88
C LEU A 77 -2.51 6.17 -13.27
N GLU A 78 -2.07 6.96 -12.29
CA GLU A 78 -0.80 6.77 -11.58
C GLU A 78 -0.75 5.40 -10.90
N GLN A 79 -1.83 5.00 -10.21
CA GLN A 79 -1.93 3.69 -9.58
C GLN A 79 -1.88 2.55 -10.60
N CYS A 80 -2.54 2.68 -11.74
CA CYS A 80 -2.55 1.67 -12.80
C CYS A 80 -1.16 1.49 -13.41
N ILE A 81 -0.52 2.60 -13.80
CA ILE A 81 0.82 2.58 -14.38
C ILE A 81 1.83 1.98 -13.38
N GLY A 82 1.79 2.42 -12.13
CA GLY A 82 2.71 1.92 -11.12
C GLY A 82 2.49 0.46 -10.74
N LYS A 83 1.25 -0.02 -10.78
CA LYS A 83 0.95 -1.44 -10.59
C LYS A 83 1.51 -2.29 -11.71
N GLU A 84 1.44 -1.84 -12.96
CA GLU A 84 2.06 -2.54 -14.08
C GLU A 84 3.59 -2.45 -14.04
N ALA A 85 4.14 -1.30 -13.65
CA ALA A 85 5.57 -1.12 -13.41
C ALA A 85 6.06 -2.12 -12.36
N PHE A 86 5.36 -2.23 -11.22
CA PHE A 86 5.70 -3.18 -10.16
C PHE A 86 5.67 -4.64 -10.64
N LYS A 87 4.64 -5.03 -11.41
CA LYS A 87 4.55 -6.39 -11.98
C LYS A 87 5.67 -6.71 -12.99
N SER A 88 6.19 -5.68 -13.66
CA SER A 88 7.27 -5.82 -14.63
C SER A 88 8.66 -5.93 -14.01
N LEU A 89 8.78 -5.67 -12.70
CA LEU A 89 10.05 -5.82 -11.98
C LEU A 89 10.50 -7.28 -11.92
N PRO A 90 11.81 -7.54 -11.91
CA PRO A 90 12.34 -8.86 -11.57
C PRO A 90 11.83 -9.31 -10.19
N ASP A 91 11.54 -10.61 -10.04
CA ASP A 91 11.00 -11.18 -8.78
C ASP A 91 11.83 -10.81 -7.55
N SER A 92 13.16 -10.78 -7.69
CA SER A 92 14.07 -10.39 -6.61
C SER A 92 13.90 -8.94 -6.16
N GLU A 93 13.65 -8.03 -7.11
CA GLU A 93 13.46 -6.60 -6.83
C GLU A 93 12.07 -6.33 -6.27
N ALA A 94 11.04 -6.97 -6.84
CA ALA A 94 9.67 -6.90 -6.32
C ALA A 94 9.58 -7.42 -4.88
N GLN A 95 10.25 -8.54 -4.57
CA GLN A 95 10.34 -9.09 -3.21
C GLN A 95 11.07 -8.14 -2.26
N LEU A 96 12.17 -7.52 -2.71
CA LEU A 96 12.94 -6.59 -1.90
C LEU A 96 12.13 -5.32 -1.58
N LEU A 97 11.47 -4.73 -2.58
CA LEU A 97 10.59 -3.58 -2.39
C LEU A 97 9.43 -3.92 -1.45
N HIS A 98 8.78 -5.06 -1.65
CA HIS A 98 7.72 -5.53 -0.75
C HIS A 98 8.22 -5.69 0.69
N LEU A 99 9.44 -6.22 0.88
CA LEU A 99 10.06 -6.34 2.20
C LEU A 99 10.33 -4.97 2.84
N PHE A 100 10.90 -4.01 2.10
CA PHE A 100 11.16 -2.66 2.60
C PHE A 100 9.87 -1.95 3.02
N ILE A 101 8.82 -2.10 2.22
CA ILE A 101 7.51 -1.54 2.49
C ILE A 101 6.89 -2.19 3.72
N PHE A 102 6.92 -3.53 3.79
CA PHE A 102 6.41 -4.28 4.91
C PHE A 102 7.11 -3.87 6.21
N VAL A 103 8.44 -3.94 6.25
CA VAL A 103 9.29 -3.66 7.43
C VAL A 103 9.33 -2.17 7.81
N GLY A 104 9.12 -1.27 6.83
CA GLY A 104 9.05 0.19 7.01
C GLY A 104 8.05 0.64 8.08
N CYS A 105 8.23 1.89 8.55
CA CYS A 105 7.97 2.50 9.89
C CYS A 105 6.81 2.01 10.82
N GLY A 106 5.86 1.20 10.35
CA GLY A 106 4.79 0.57 11.13
C GLY A 106 5.08 -0.86 11.60
N ALA A 107 5.75 -1.70 10.81
CA ALA A 107 5.92 -3.12 11.18
C ALA A 107 7.13 -3.37 12.08
N HIS A 108 8.21 -2.59 11.97
CA HIS A 108 9.34 -2.73 12.88
C HIS A 108 8.95 -2.46 14.34
N LYS A 109 7.98 -1.58 14.63
CA LYS A 109 7.47 -1.37 16.00
C LYS A 109 6.72 -2.59 16.52
N SER A 110 5.90 -3.22 15.68
CA SER A 110 5.21 -4.48 16.01
C SER A 110 6.19 -5.65 16.16
N LEU A 111 7.21 -5.73 15.31
CA LEU A 111 8.26 -6.74 15.36
C LEU A 111 9.13 -6.57 16.61
N ASN A 112 9.50 -5.33 16.94
CA ASN A 112 10.21 -4.99 18.17
C ASN A 112 9.35 -5.29 19.40
N ALA A 113 8.06 -4.96 19.39
CA ALA A 113 7.16 -5.29 20.50
C ALA A 113 7.04 -6.82 20.71
N PHE A 114 6.95 -7.59 19.62
CA PHE A 114 6.96 -9.05 19.68
C PHE A 114 8.30 -9.57 20.23
N TRP A 115 9.42 -9.07 19.69
CA TRP A 115 10.77 -9.43 20.15
C TRP A 115 10.98 -9.12 21.64
N TYR A 116 10.68 -7.91 22.08
CA TYR A 116 10.79 -7.52 23.49
C TYR A 116 9.86 -8.34 24.39
N GLY A 117 8.67 -8.70 23.90
CA GLY A 117 7.78 -9.63 24.60
C GLY A 117 8.42 -11.01 24.80
N VAL A 118 8.99 -11.60 23.74
CA VAL A 118 9.69 -12.88 23.80
C VAL A 118 10.90 -12.81 24.74
N VAL A 119 11.73 -11.78 24.64
CA VAL A 119 12.88 -11.57 25.52
C VAL A 119 12.43 -11.52 26.97
N LYS A 120 11.40 -10.72 27.29
CA LYS A 120 10.91 -10.58 28.67
C LYS A 120 10.34 -11.88 29.21
N MET A 121 9.63 -12.65 28.38
CA MET A 121 9.12 -13.97 28.75
C MET A 121 10.26 -14.96 29.03
N CYS A 122 11.30 -14.99 28.19
CA CYS A 122 12.48 -15.83 28.40
C CYS A 122 13.23 -15.45 29.69
N GLU A 123 13.46 -14.16 29.95
CA GLU A 123 14.07 -13.67 31.18
C GLU A 123 13.26 -14.07 32.42
N THR A 124 11.94 -13.90 32.38
CA THR A 124 11.05 -14.25 33.51
C THR A 124 11.05 -15.75 33.78
N TRP A 125 10.99 -16.56 32.73
CA TRP A 125 11.03 -18.02 32.83
C TRP A 125 12.36 -18.53 33.40
N ASN A 126 13.48 -17.92 33.01
CA ASN A 126 14.81 -18.28 33.50
C ASN A 126 15.08 -17.76 34.92
N GLY A 127 14.52 -16.60 35.29
CA GLY A 127 14.61 -16.04 36.64
C GLY A 127 13.73 -16.74 37.68
N GLN A 128 12.71 -17.51 37.26
CA GLN A 128 11.92 -18.36 38.15
C GLN A 128 12.58 -19.70 38.50
N LYS A 129 13.73 -20.02 37.89
CA LYS A 129 14.50 -21.24 38.15
C LYS A 129 15.68 -21.05 39.12
N SER A 130 15.78 -19.90 39.79
CA SER A 130 16.73 -19.67 40.90
C SER A 130 16.06 -19.79 42.25
#